data_AF-A0A4Y7TFB3-F1
#
_entry.id   AF-A0A4Y7TFB3-F1
#
_cell.length_a   1.000
_cell.length_b   1.000
_cell.length_c   1.000
_cell.angle_alpha   90.00
_cell.angle_beta   90.00
_cell.angle_gamma   90.00
#
_symmetry.space_group_name_H-M   'P 1'
#
loop_
_entity.id
_entity.type
_entity.pdbx_description
1 polymer ?
#
loop_
_entity_poly.entity_id
_entity_poly.type
_entity_poly.pdbx_seq_one_letter_code
_entity_poly.pdbx_strand_id
1 'polypeptide(L)'
;MVGSSFLERELLDLKQQRNNMSPISTLPPEILCEILLLATTCHDPEKYIGDLPDRLRIKGFFGVLGHVSHWWRMFALECPYLWADIDAGMNTDARRVEFQAKYALPHPLSLWVKGALATTSGPRPERPKAFDALQRVLSETKLFEKLAIEGDVFSPNYLKPHAPSACTTSRSPSLATGNPSQCIPQQVHSLQSTPHLRTKP
;
A
#
# COMPACT_ATOMS: atom_id res chain seq x y z
N MET A 1 -38.16 4.64 14.16
CA MET A 1 -36.84 4.07 13.78
C MET A 1 -35.76 5.16 13.87
N VAL A 2 -35.39 5.59 15.09
CA VAL A 2 -34.44 6.73 15.30
C VAL A 2 -33.12 6.25 15.94
N GLY A 3 -33.02 4.98 16.36
CA GLY A 3 -31.86 4.46 17.08
C GLY A 3 -30.62 4.11 16.22
N SER A 4 -30.77 3.83 14.92
CA SER A 4 -29.64 3.39 14.08
C SER A 4 -28.62 4.50 13.84
N SER A 5 -29.08 5.72 13.51
CA SER A 5 -28.20 6.83 13.16
C SER A 5 -27.40 7.37 14.36
N PHE A 6 -27.95 7.28 15.57
CA PHE A 6 -27.25 7.69 16.78
C PHE A 6 -26.06 6.77 17.08
N LEU A 7 -26.28 5.45 17.06
CA LEU A 7 -25.24 4.45 17.31
C LEU A 7 -24.14 4.51 16.24
N GLU A 8 -24.49 4.73 14.98
CA GLU A 8 -23.53 4.90 13.89
C GLU A 8 -22.62 6.11 14.13
N ARG A 9 -23.19 7.24 14.60
CA ARG A 9 -22.42 8.44 14.91
C ARG A 9 -21.48 8.23 16.09
N GLU A 10 -21.96 7.64 17.18
CA GLU A 10 -21.15 7.35 18.35
C GLU A 10 -19.99 6.39 18.01
N LEU A 11 -20.25 5.39 17.17
CA LEU A 11 -19.23 4.47 16.68
C LEU A 11 -18.18 5.16 15.81
N LEU A 12 -18.58 6.12 14.97
CA LEU A 12 -17.64 6.94 14.19
C LEU A 12 -16.78 7.84 15.08
N ASP A 13 -17.37 8.47 16.09
CA ASP A 13 -16.68 9.34 17.05
C ASP A 13 -15.63 8.54 17.85
N LEU A 14 -15.98 7.34 18.34
CA LEU A 14 -15.05 6.46 19.04
C LEU A 14 -13.91 5.97 18.14
N LYS A 15 -14.20 5.65 16.87
CA LYS A 15 -13.15 5.29 15.88
C LYS A 15 -12.20 6.47 15.64
N GLN A 16 -12.73 7.68 15.55
CA GLN A 16 -11.92 8.89 15.38
C GLN A 16 -11.05 9.15 16.61
N GLN A 17 -11.61 9.06 17.83
CA GLN A 17 -10.84 9.20 19.07
C GLN A 17 -9.71 8.17 19.18
N ARG A 18 -9.99 6.89 18.91
CA ARG A 18 -8.96 5.84 18.91
C ARG A 18 -7.84 6.15 17.92
N ASN A 19 -8.18 6.60 16.72
CA ASN A 19 -7.18 6.97 15.71
C ASN A 19 -6.37 8.19 16.16
N ASN A 20 -6.98 9.18 16.80
CA ASN A 20 -6.30 10.37 17.33
C ASN A 20 -5.34 10.04 18.48
N MET A 21 -5.60 8.96 19.25
CA MET A 21 -4.72 8.50 20.33
C MET A 21 -3.57 7.61 19.84
N SER A 22 -3.55 7.23 18.56
CA SER A 22 -2.43 6.46 18.01
C SER A 22 -1.15 7.29 18.04
N PRO A 23 0.01 6.73 18.43
CA PRO A 23 1.29 7.45 18.42
C PRO A 23 1.65 8.07 17.08
N ILE A 24 1.16 7.52 15.96
CA ILE A 24 1.41 8.08 14.63
C ILE A 24 0.65 9.40 14.39
N SER A 25 -0.43 9.64 15.13
CA SER A 25 -1.24 10.85 15.02
C SER A 25 -0.64 12.03 15.78
N THR A 26 0.41 11.81 16.57
CA THR A 26 1.18 12.88 17.21
C THR A 26 2.40 13.31 16.38
N LEU A 27 2.63 12.69 15.22
CA LEU A 27 3.72 13.08 14.34
C LEU A 27 3.40 14.41 13.64
N PRO A 28 4.40 15.30 13.48
CA PRO A 28 4.28 16.43 12.58
C PRO A 28 3.95 15.97 11.15
N PRO A 29 3.19 16.78 10.40
CA PRO A 29 2.75 16.41 9.06
C PRO A 29 3.92 16.20 8.08
N GLU A 30 5.03 16.91 8.27
CA GLU A 30 6.24 16.77 7.46
C GLU A 30 6.84 15.37 7.63
N ILE A 31 6.92 14.89 8.89
CA ILE A 31 7.45 13.56 9.20
C ILE A 31 6.52 12.48 8.65
N LEU A 32 5.21 12.66 8.75
CA LEU A 32 4.26 11.74 8.15
C LEU A 32 4.41 11.69 6.62
N CYS A 33 4.51 12.85 5.97
CA CYS A 33 4.72 12.92 4.52
C CYS A 33 5.99 12.18 4.09
N GLU A 34 7.10 12.37 4.81
CA GLU A 34 8.35 11.64 4.54
C GLU A 34 8.20 10.13 4.73
N ILE A 35 7.52 9.68 5.78
CA ILE A 35 7.24 8.25 5.98
C ILE A 35 6.41 7.69 4.80
N LEU A 36 5.40 8.42 4.36
CA LEU A 36 4.56 8.02 3.23
C LEU A 36 5.36 8.01 1.91
N LEU A 37 6.22 9.01 1.69
CA LEU A 37 7.10 9.08 0.52
C LEU A 37 8.06 7.89 0.52
N LEU A 38 8.75 7.62 1.63
CA LEU A 38 9.64 6.46 1.77
C LEU A 38 8.90 5.14 1.54
N ALA A 39 7.66 5.01 2.03
CA ALA A 39 6.85 3.82 1.78
C ALA A 39 6.47 3.65 0.30
N THR A 40 6.41 4.74 -0.47
CA THR A 40 6.16 4.69 -1.92
C THR A 40 7.44 4.50 -2.74
N THR A 41 8.58 5.03 -2.30
CA THR A 41 9.84 5.09 -3.07
C THR A 41 10.81 3.95 -2.76
N CYS A 42 10.62 3.20 -1.66
CA CYS A 42 11.46 2.05 -1.30
C CYS A 42 11.20 0.85 -2.23
N HIS A 43 11.60 1.00 -3.49
CA HIS A 43 11.74 -0.06 -4.48
C HIS A 43 13.22 -0.40 -4.54
N ASP A 44 13.63 -1.38 -3.75
CA ASP A 44 14.84 -2.11 -4.04
C ASP A 44 14.42 -3.35 -4.84
N PRO A 45 14.41 -3.27 -6.20
CA PRO A 45 14.00 -4.40 -7.03
C PRO A 45 14.89 -5.63 -6.82
N GLU A 46 16.11 -5.46 -6.30
CA GLU A 46 17.04 -6.55 -6.06
C GLU A 46 16.84 -7.24 -4.69
N LYS A 47 16.34 -6.52 -3.67
CA LYS A 47 16.20 -7.07 -2.32
C LYS A 47 14.93 -7.88 -2.06
N TYR A 48 13.91 -7.76 -2.92
CA TYR A 48 12.64 -8.46 -2.70
C TYR A 48 12.44 -9.56 -3.74
N ILE A 49 13.12 -10.70 -3.51
CA ILE A 49 12.82 -11.97 -4.18
C ILE A 49 11.47 -12.46 -3.66
N GLY A 50 10.37 -11.97 -4.24
CA GLY A 50 8.99 -12.40 -3.96
C GLY A 50 7.95 -11.32 -4.25
N ASP A 51 6.78 -11.72 -4.77
CA ASP A 51 5.62 -10.94 -5.27
C ASP A 51 5.02 -9.84 -4.35
N LEU A 52 5.64 -9.49 -3.22
CA LEU A 52 5.08 -8.60 -2.21
C LEU A 52 5.23 -7.08 -2.45
N PRO A 53 6.38 -6.53 -2.91
CA PRO A 53 6.58 -5.07 -2.95
C PRO A 53 5.64 -4.40 -3.95
N ASP A 54 5.24 -5.13 -4.98
CA ASP A 54 4.43 -4.58 -6.05
C ASP A 54 2.95 -4.41 -5.71
N ARG A 55 2.47 -5.10 -4.66
CA ARG A 55 1.06 -5.07 -4.29
C ARG A 55 0.63 -3.72 -3.77
N LEU A 56 1.49 -3.01 -3.03
CA LEU A 56 1.11 -1.73 -2.44
C LEU A 56 0.95 -0.67 -3.53
N ARG A 57 1.89 -0.57 -4.47
CA ARG A 57 1.85 0.43 -5.55
C ARG A 57 0.77 0.12 -6.60
N ILE A 58 0.69 -1.14 -7.06
CA ILE A 58 -0.29 -1.56 -8.08
C ILE A 58 -1.72 -1.50 -7.56
N LYS A 59 -2.00 -1.96 -6.32
CA LYS A 59 -3.39 -2.02 -5.81
C LYS A 59 -3.94 -0.69 -5.28
N GLY A 60 -3.20 0.41 -5.40
CA GLY A 60 -3.69 1.71 -4.98
C GLY A 60 -3.35 2.01 -3.54
N PHE A 61 -2.05 2.07 -3.25
CA PHE A 61 -1.49 2.52 -1.97
C PHE A 61 -2.25 3.70 -1.38
N PHE A 62 -2.52 4.73 -2.21
CA PHE A 62 -3.26 5.92 -1.77
C PHE A 62 -4.72 5.66 -1.38
N GLY A 63 -5.38 4.71 -2.04
CA GLY A 63 -6.70 4.24 -1.60
C GLY A 63 -6.62 3.64 -0.20
N VAL A 64 -5.63 2.76 0.03
CA VAL A 64 -5.41 2.14 1.34
C VAL A 64 -5.08 3.19 2.41
N LEU A 65 -4.16 4.12 2.13
CA LEU A 65 -3.82 5.23 3.03
C LEU A 65 -5.04 6.08 3.39
N GLY A 66 -5.85 6.42 2.38
CA GLY A 66 -7.08 7.18 2.56
C GLY A 66 -8.12 6.46 3.42
N HIS A 67 -8.01 5.15 3.64
CA HIS A 67 -8.90 4.37 4.50
C HIS A 67 -8.40 4.20 5.95
N VAL A 68 -7.15 4.59 6.27
CA VAL A 68 -6.61 4.47 7.63
C VAL A 68 -7.35 5.42 8.59
N SER A 69 -7.41 6.70 8.23
CA SER A 69 -8.14 7.73 8.98
C SER A 69 -8.47 8.93 8.09
N HIS A 70 -9.41 9.76 8.53
CA HIS A 70 -9.68 11.04 7.86
C HIS A 70 -8.44 11.94 7.82
N TRP A 71 -7.65 11.94 8.89
CA TRP A 71 -6.42 12.73 9.01
C TRP A 71 -5.38 12.33 7.95
N TRP A 72 -5.12 11.02 7.79
CA TRP A 72 -4.20 10.51 6.77
C TRP A 72 -4.62 10.87 5.35
N ARG A 73 -5.93 10.82 5.07
CA ARG A 73 -6.47 11.21 3.77
C ARG A 73 -6.21 12.69 3.48
N MET A 74 -6.46 13.56 4.46
CA MET A 74 -6.21 15.00 4.30
C MET A 74 -4.74 15.26 4.01
N PHE A 75 -3.81 14.66 4.76
CA PHE A 75 -2.38 14.83 4.49
C PHE A 75 -1.94 14.32 3.13
N ALA A 76 -2.42 13.15 2.73
CA ALA A 76 -2.11 12.62 1.41
C ALA A 76 -2.55 13.60 0.32
N LEU A 77 -3.74 14.19 0.44
CA LEU A 77 -4.25 15.17 -0.54
C LEU A 77 -3.50 16.51 -0.53
N GLU A 78 -2.94 16.91 0.61
CA GLU A 78 -2.17 18.15 0.76
C GLU A 78 -0.68 18.00 0.39
N CYS A 79 -0.22 16.79 0.10
CA CYS A 79 1.17 16.51 -0.31
C CYS A 79 1.24 16.03 -1.77
N PRO A 80 1.35 16.95 -2.74
CA PRO A 80 1.44 16.63 -4.16
C PRO A 80 2.55 15.64 -4.54
N TYR A 81 3.69 15.67 -3.84
CA TYR A 81 4.81 14.77 -4.09
C TYR A 81 4.44 13.29 -4.00
N LEU A 82 3.48 12.94 -3.16
CA LEU A 82 2.98 11.56 -3.07
C LEU A 82 2.33 11.10 -4.38
N TRP A 83 1.76 12.01 -5.16
CA TRP A 83 1.02 11.69 -6.39
C TRP A 83 1.89 11.79 -7.66
N ALA A 84 3.11 12.31 -7.55
CA ALA A 84 4.04 12.52 -8.65
C ALA A 84 4.53 11.22 -9.30
N ASP A 85 4.47 10.14 -8.54
CA ASP A 85 5.02 8.84 -8.86
C ASP A 85 3.89 7.90 -9.36
N ILE A 86 3.66 7.87 -10.67
CA ILE A 86 2.52 7.19 -11.29
C ILE A 86 2.94 5.83 -11.86
N ASP A 87 2.31 4.77 -11.32
CA ASP A 87 2.44 3.42 -11.85
C ASP A 87 1.22 3.02 -12.68
N ALA A 88 1.46 2.65 -13.94
CA ALA A 88 0.44 2.13 -14.83
C ALA A 88 0.78 0.70 -15.26
N GLY A 89 -0.03 -0.25 -14.79
CA GLY A 89 -0.05 -1.62 -15.31
C GLY A 89 -1.27 -1.86 -16.19
N MET A 90 -1.41 -3.10 -16.65
CA MET A 90 -2.51 -3.54 -17.53
C MET A 90 -3.90 -3.32 -16.94
N ASN A 91 -4.03 -3.39 -15.61
CA ASN A 91 -5.31 -3.27 -14.92
C ASN A 91 -5.50 -1.90 -14.25
N THR A 92 -4.62 -0.94 -14.51
CA THR A 92 -4.76 0.41 -13.93
C THR A 92 -5.97 1.11 -14.57
N ASP A 93 -6.80 1.72 -13.75
CA ASP A 93 -7.91 2.56 -14.21
C ASP A 93 -7.37 3.91 -14.74
N ALA A 94 -7.81 4.30 -15.93
CA ALA A 94 -7.53 5.60 -16.54
C ALA A 94 -7.84 6.78 -15.59
N ARG A 95 -8.96 6.71 -14.87
CA ARG A 95 -9.38 7.77 -13.92
C ARG A 95 -8.37 7.95 -12.79
N ARG A 96 -7.73 6.85 -12.37
CA ARG A 96 -6.71 6.87 -11.31
C ARG A 96 -5.43 7.56 -11.79
N VAL A 97 -5.05 7.35 -13.06
CA VAL A 97 -3.89 8.04 -13.67
C VAL A 97 -4.16 9.54 -13.77
N GLU A 98 -5.31 9.93 -14.30
CA GLU A 98 -5.73 11.33 -14.43
C GLU A 98 -5.81 12.03 -13.07
N PHE A 99 -6.37 11.34 -12.06
CA PHE A 99 -6.44 11.86 -10.69
C PHE A 99 -5.03 12.10 -10.11
N GLN A 100 -4.13 11.11 -10.18
CA GLN A 100 -2.76 11.26 -9.69
C GLN A 100 -2.04 12.43 -10.37
N ALA A 101 -2.08 12.48 -11.70
CA ALA A 101 -1.45 13.55 -12.47
C ALA A 101 -1.98 14.95 -12.08
N LYS A 102 -3.29 15.07 -11.83
CA LYS A 102 -3.90 16.33 -11.39
C LYS A 102 -3.39 16.76 -10.01
N TYR A 103 -3.31 15.85 -9.04
CA TYR A 103 -2.89 16.16 -7.67
C TYR A 103 -1.38 16.30 -7.51
N ALA A 104 -0.60 15.76 -8.44
CA ALA A 104 0.84 15.93 -8.46
C ALA A 104 1.27 17.35 -8.84
N LEU A 105 0.43 18.13 -9.54
CA LEU A 105 0.80 19.48 -9.95
C LEU A 105 1.11 20.39 -8.74
N PRO A 106 2.15 21.24 -8.84
CA PRO A 106 2.97 21.53 -10.02
C PRO A 106 4.24 20.65 -10.14
N HIS A 107 4.34 19.54 -9.41
CA HIS A 107 5.56 18.75 -9.34
C HIS A 107 5.80 17.91 -10.60
N PRO A 108 7.08 17.66 -10.94
CA PRO A 108 7.42 16.77 -12.04
C PRO A 108 6.90 15.35 -11.80
N LEU A 109 6.43 14.71 -12.85
CA LEU A 109 5.93 13.34 -12.81
C LEU A 109 7.06 12.33 -13.09
N SER A 110 7.07 11.24 -12.31
CA SER A 110 7.75 9.99 -12.64
C SER A 110 6.72 8.97 -13.10
N LEU A 111 6.90 8.42 -14.31
CA LEU A 111 6.01 7.38 -14.84
C LEU A 111 6.70 6.04 -14.88
N TRP A 112 6.02 5.03 -14.33
CA TRP A 112 6.40 3.62 -14.39
C TRP A 112 5.34 2.84 -15.14
N VAL A 113 5.72 2.28 -16.30
CA VAL A 113 4.79 1.53 -17.14
C VAL A 113 5.20 0.07 -17.15
N LYS A 114 4.30 -0.79 -16.65
CA LYS A 114 4.51 -2.24 -16.66
C LYS A 114 3.86 -2.85 -17.89
N GLY A 115 4.70 -3.41 -18.76
CA GLY A 115 4.24 -4.14 -19.94
C GLY A 115 3.47 -5.40 -19.54
N ALA A 116 2.44 -5.76 -20.32
CA ALA A 116 1.96 -7.13 -20.30
C ALA A 116 3.07 -8.02 -20.85
N LEU A 117 3.36 -9.10 -20.13
CA LEU A 117 4.03 -10.23 -20.75
C LEU A 117 3.17 -10.68 -21.92
N ALA A 118 3.74 -10.63 -23.11
CA ALA A 118 3.14 -11.30 -24.25
C ALA A 118 3.05 -12.79 -23.89
N THR A 119 1.86 -13.26 -23.52
CA THR A 119 1.63 -14.68 -23.41
C THR A 119 1.80 -15.24 -24.82
N THR A 120 2.78 -16.11 -25.00
CA THR A 120 3.23 -16.60 -26.32
C THR A 120 2.17 -17.37 -27.11
N SER A 121 0.97 -17.56 -26.55
CA SER A 121 -0.10 -18.36 -27.16
C SER A 121 -1.50 -17.74 -27.07
N GLY A 122 -1.63 -16.45 -26.72
CA GLY A 122 -2.93 -15.79 -26.58
C GLY A 122 -3.22 -14.73 -27.65
N PRO A 123 -4.50 -14.43 -27.93
CA PRO A 123 -4.85 -13.21 -28.66
C PRO A 123 -4.25 -12.01 -27.94
N ARG A 124 -3.68 -11.06 -28.71
CA ARG A 124 -3.06 -9.85 -28.17
C ARG A 124 -4.06 -9.15 -27.24
N PRO A 125 -3.70 -8.87 -25.97
CA PRO A 125 -4.61 -8.19 -25.06
C PRO A 125 -4.98 -6.82 -25.64
N GLU A 126 -6.24 -6.42 -25.46
CA GLU A 126 -6.68 -5.07 -25.83
C GLU A 126 -5.79 -4.03 -25.15
N ARG A 127 -5.52 -2.92 -25.86
CA ARG A 127 -4.71 -1.82 -25.33
C ARG A 127 -5.35 -1.34 -24.01
N PRO A 128 -4.62 -1.32 -22.88
CA PRO A 128 -5.23 -0.92 -21.62
C PRO A 128 -5.58 0.57 -21.63
N LYS A 129 -6.77 0.91 -21.14
CA LYS A 129 -7.28 2.30 -21.10
C LYS A 129 -6.35 3.25 -20.34
N ALA A 130 -5.59 2.76 -19.36
CA ALA A 130 -4.58 3.56 -18.65
C ALA A 130 -3.50 4.12 -19.58
N PHE A 131 -3.17 3.44 -20.69
CA PHE A 131 -2.18 3.95 -21.65
C PHE A 131 -2.69 5.18 -22.40
N ASP A 132 -3.98 5.23 -22.72
CA ASP A 132 -4.56 6.39 -23.37
C ASP A 132 -4.61 7.58 -22.41
N ALA A 133 -4.92 7.33 -21.13
CA ALA A 133 -4.85 8.35 -20.09
C ALA A 133 -3.42 8.84 -19.85
N LEU A 134 -2.43 7.95 -19.78
CA LEU A 134 -1.02 8.32 -19.68
C LEU A 134 -0.59 9.13 -20.88
N GLN A 135 -0.94 8.72 -22.10
CA GLN A 135 -0.61 9.45 -23.32
C GLN A 135 -1.22 10.86 -23.29
N ARG A 136 -2.45 11.00 -22.78
CA ARG A 136 -3.08 12.30 -22.59
C ARG A 136 -2.34 13.15 -21.57
N VAL A 137 -2.08 12.62 -20.37
CA VAL A 137 -1.29 13.29 -19.32
C VAL A 137 0.07 13.72 -19.88
N LEU A 138 0.74 12.86 -20.63
CA LEU A 138 2.02 13.13 -21.30
C LEU A 138 1.94 14.28 -22.30
N SER A 139 0.84 14.37 -23.05
CA SER A 139 0.64 15.44 -24.03
C SER A 139 0.24 16.79 -23.40
N GLU A 140 -0.45 16.76 -22.27
CA GLU A 140 -0.99 17.94 -21.60
C GLU A 140 0.02 18.54 -20.62
N THR A 141 0.78 17.70 -19.92
CA THR A 141 1.74 18.14 -18.91
C THR A 141 3.12 18.30 -19.52
N LYS A 142 3.75 19.47 -19.32
CA LYS A 142 5.17 19.72 -19.68
C LYS A 142 6.13 19.37 -18.53
N LEU A 143 5.62 18.70 -17.51
CA LEU A 143 6.27 18.52 -16.21
C LEU A 143 6.71 17.06 -16.04
N PHE A 144 7.60 16.59 -16.91
CA PHE A 144 8.20 15.26 -16.78
C PHE A 144 9.64 15.36 -16.34
N GLU A 145 9.97 14.62 -15.29
CA GLU A 145 11.34 14.45 -14.84
C GLU A 145 11.90 13.10 -15.28
N LYS A 146 11.09 12.03 -15.16
CA LYS A 146 11.56 10.67 -15.44
C LYS A 146 10.47 9.82 -16.09
N LEU A 147 10.86 9.10 -17.14
CA LEU A 147 10.05 8.05 -17.76
C LEU A 147 10.82 6.73 -17.70
N ALA A 148 10.30 5.78 -16.93
CA ALA A 148 10.83 4.43 -16.85
C ALA A 148 9.82 3.45 -17.46
N ILE A 149 10.23 2.78 -18.53
CA ILE A 149 9.46 1.71 -19.16
C ILE A 149 10.11 0.41 -18.74
N GLU A 150 9.50 -0.28 -17.79
CA GLU A 150 9.95 -1.58 -17.34
C GLU A 150 9.20 -2.65 -18.12
N GLY A 151 9.88 -3.19 -19.15
CA GLY A 151 9.44 -4.39 -19.80
C GLY A 151 9.98 -5.57 -19.00
N ASP A 152 9.12 -6.25 -18.27
CA ASP A 152 9.47 -7.55 -17.70
C ASP A 152 9.79 -8.51 -18.86
N VAL A 153 11.07 -8.66 -19.18
CA VAL A 153 11.53 -9.76 -20.01
C VAL A 153 11.50 -10.97 -19.10
N PHE A 154 10.32 -11.60 -18.94
CA PHE A 154 10.27 -12.89 -18.24
C PHE A 154 11.20 -13.83 -19.01
N SER A 155 12.32 -14.15 -18.36
CA SER A 155 13.17 -15.23 -18.81
C SER A 155 12.30 -16.48 -18.79
N PRO A 156 12.08 -17.16 -19.94
CA PRO A 156 11.17 -18.30 -20.03
C PRO A 156 11.54 -19.47 -19.09
N ASN A 157 12.69 -19.40 -18.42
CA ASN A 157 13.19 -20.39 -17.48
C ASN A 157 12.50 -20.42 -16.10
N TYR A 158 11.68 -19.42 -15.73
CA TYR A 158 10.98 -19.42 -14.43
C TYR A 158 9.71 -20.28 -14.39
N LEU A 159 9.24 -20.76 -15.54
CA LEU A 159 8.14 -21.74 -15.63
C LEU A 159 8.65 -23.18 -15.63
N LYS A 160 9.80 -23.50 -15.03
CA LYS A 160 10.05 -24.89 -14.64
C LYS A 160 9.05 -25.22 -13.53
N PRO A 161 8.04 -26.08 -13.76
CA PRO A 161 7.20 -26.54 -12.68
C PRO A 161 8.13 -27.13 -11.63
N HIS A 162 8.17 -26.55 -10.44
CA HIS A 162 8.73 -27.24 -9.29
C HIS A 162 7.95 -28.55 -9.18
N ALA A 163 8.59 -29.65 -9.57
CA ALA A 163 8.02 -30.97 -9.41
C ALA A 163 7.55 -31.07 -7.96
N PRO A 164 6.30 -31.51 -7.70
CA PRO A 164 5.81 -31.64 -6.35
C PRO A 164 6.77 -32.58 -5.61
N SER A 165 7.52 -32.03 -4.65
CA SER A 165 8.35 -32.82 -3.76
C SER A 165 7.41 -33.79 -3.06
N ALA A 166 7.53 -35.08 -3.38
CA ALA A 166 6.71 -36.13 -2.81
C ALA A 166 6.90 -36.15 -1.29
N CYS A 167 5.97 -35.53 -0.57
CA CYS A 167 5.91 -35.60 0.87
C CYS A 167 5.23 -36.91 1.24
N THR A 168 6.03 -37.95 1.47
CA THR A 168 5.58 -39.26 1.93
C THR A 168 5.17 -39.15 3.40
N THR A 169 3.94 -38.71 3.67
CA THR A 169 3.40 -38.68 5.03
C THR A 169 2.78 -40.04 5.35
N SER A 170 3.51 -40.91 6.06
CA SER A 170 2.97 -42.13 6.65
C SER A 170 1.96 -41.77 7.74
N ARG A 171 0.71 -42.17 7.56
CA ARG A 171 -0.40 -41.91 8.48
C ARG A 171 -0.57 -43.12 9.40
N SER A 172 -0.29 -42.96 10.69
CA SER A 172 -0.72 -43.88 11.76
C SER A 172 -1.99 -43.30 12.43
N PRO A 173 -3.04 -44.10 12.70
CA PRO A 173 -4.20 -43.64 13.45
C PRO A 173 -4.02 -43.95 14.94
N SER A 174 -4.21 -42.95 15.80
CA SER A 174 -4.48 -43.17 17.22
C SER A 174 -5.50 -42.17 17.73
N LEU A 175 -6.58 -42.73 18.29
CA LEU A 175 -7.63 -42.07 19.04
C LEU A 175 -7.04 -41.40 20.29
N ALA A 176 -7.47 -40.18 20.60
CA ALA A 176 -7.83 -39.79 21.97
C ALA A 176 -8.62 -38.47 21.98
N THR A 177 -9.85 -38.58 22.46
CA THR A 177 -10.70 -37.53 22.99
C THR A 177 -10.04 -36.81 24.17
N GLY A 178 -10.03 -35.48 24.17
CA GLY A 178 -9.65 -34.68 25.33
C GLY A 178 -9.75 -33.18 25.08
N ASN A 179 -10.75 -32.55 25.68
CA ASN A 179 -10.95 -31.10 25.83
C ASN A 179 -11.10 -30.86 27.35
N PRO A 180 -11.02 -29.64 27.90
CA PRO A 180 -10.26 -28.44 27.53
C PRO A 180 -9.38 -27.96 28.71
N SER A 181 -8.41 -27.07 28.50
CA SER A 181 -7.81 -26.30 29.61
C SER A 181 -7.40 -24.90 29.17
N GLN A 182 -7.92 -23.94 29.92
CA GLN A 182 -7.69 -22.52 29.85
C GLN A 182 -6.20 -22.21 30.03
N CYS A 183 -5.66 -21.32 29.20
CA CYS A 183 -4.39 -20.66 29.46
C CYS A 183 -4.59 -19.15 29.32
N ILE A 184 -4.69 -18.50 30.48
CA ILE A 184 -4.48 -17.07 30.67
C ILE A 184 -3.02 -16.90 31.14
N PRO A 185 -2.24 -16.01 30.50
CA PRO A 185 -1.18 -15.29 31.21
C PRO A 185 -1.47 -13.78 31.13
N GLN A 186 -1.85 -13.18 32.25
CA GLN A 186 -0.98 -12.36 33.12
C GLN A 186 -0.66 -10.97 32.57
N GLN A 187 -1.35 -9.98 33.15
CA GLN A 187 -0.98 -8.57 33.15
C GLN A 187 0.39 -8.39 33.80
N VAL A 188 1.27 -7.63 33.15
CA VAL A 188 2.45 -7.06 33.79
C VAL A 188 2.18 -5.58 34.00
N HIS A 189 1.88 -5.21 35.25
CA HIS A 189 2.06 -3.86 35.74
C HIS A 189 3.56 -3.63 36.00
N SER A 190 4.12 -2.56 35.45
CA SER A 190 5.22 -1.88 36.14
C SER A 190 5.26 -0.39 35.80
N LEU A 191 5.03 0.39 36.86
CA LEU A 191 5.18 1.84 36.98
C LEU A 191 6.66 2.17 37.19
N GLN A 192 7.24 3.05 36.38
CA GLN A 192 8.38 3.91 36.75
C GLN A 192 8.21 5.23 35.96
N SER A 193 7.62 6.27 36.56
CA SER A 193 8.25 7.31 37.39
C SER A 193 9.39 8.06 36.68
N THR A 194 9.14 9.36 36.50
CA THR A 194 9.96 10.46 35.97
C THR A 194 11.33 10.63 36.65
N PRO A 195 12.24 11.41 36.03
CA PRO A 195 12.53 12.68 36.70
C PRO A 195 12.69 13.89 35.77
N HIS A 196 12.34 15.03 36.38
CA HIS A 196 12.47 16.41 35.95
C HIS A 196 13.79 16.78 35.25
N LEU A 197 13.69 17.46 34.11
CA LEU A 197 14.76 18.29 33.58
C LEU A 197 14.52 19.76 33.95
N ARG A 198 15.56 20.26 34.60
CA ARG A 198 15.74 21.52 35.31
C ARG A 198 16.04 22.62 34.30
N THR A 199 15.21 23.65 34.25
CA THR A 199 15.56 24.94 33.63
C THR A 199 16.62 25.64 34.47
N LYS A 200 17.57 26.27 33.78
CA LYS A 200 18.57 27.18 34.34
C LYS A 200 18.80 28.33 33.34
N PRO A 201 19.30 29.48 33.84
CA PRO A 201 18.73 30.82 33.65
C PRO A 201 19.07 31.49 32.32
#